data_AF-A0A0G1QM99-F1
#
_entry.id   AF-A0A0G1QM99-F1
#
_cell.length_a   1.000
_cell.length_b   1.000
_cell.length_c   1.000
_cell.angle_alpha   90.00
_cell.angle_beta   90.00
_cell.angle_gamma   90.00
#
_symmetry.space_group_name_H-M   'P 1'
#
loop_
_entity.id
_entity.type
_entity.pdbx_description
1 polymer ?
#
loop_
_entity_poly.entity_id
_entity_poly.type
_entity_poly.pdbx_seq_one_letter_code
_entity_poly.pdbx_strand_id
1 'polypeptide(L)'
;MKISSILGLNARTQLFAYKYNTARGKNIADSKIQTAKALKKTGIAHPRIFRKFRDPDEVLNFDWTKLPDKFALKPSRGLGGAGIIVVKKKLKDGTWLTTQKEKVSVEDLKLHALDVLEGAFSLGNDPDVAFLQEYVGRAKTFRRWAYRGTPDIRIIVFNKVPVMAMLRLPTRESGGRANLHQGA
;
A
#
# COMPACT_ATOMS: atom_id res chain seq x y z
N MET A 1 14.91 28.24 13.71
CA MET A 1 13.49 27.90 13.51
C MET A 1 12.79 28.05 14.85
N LYS A 2 11.67 28.79 14.98
CA LYS A 2 10.98 28.95 16.27
C LYS A 2 10.23 27.66 16.63
N ILE A 3 10.21 27.25 17.90
CA ILE A 3 9.48 26.03 18.33
C ILE A 3 8.00 26.10 17.91
N SER A 4 7.41 27.29 17.96
CA SER A 4 6.02 27.55 17.50
C SER A 4 5.79 27.26 16.01
N SER A 5 6.84 27.14 15.20
CA SER A 5 6.74 26.75 13.78
C SER A 5 6.89 25.24 13.56
N ILE A 6 7.14 24.46 14.62
CA ILE A 6 7.27 23.00 14.55
C ILE A 6 5.90 22.38 14.85
N LEU A 7 5.33 21.72 13.85
CA LEU A 7 4.07 20.99 14.01
C LEU A 7 4.34 19.55 14.49
N GLY A 8 4.02 19.25 15.74
CA GLY A 8 4.21 17.94 16.35
C GLY A 8 3.21 16.86 15.89
N LEU A 9 3.49 15.59 16.22
CA LEU A 9 2.67 14.42 15.87
C LEU A 9 1.22 14.50 16.40
N ASN A 10 1.05 15.00 17.62
CA ASN A 10 -0.28 15.12 18.23
C ASN A 10 -1.04 16.31 17.63
N ALA A 11 -0.37 17.47 17.55
CA ALA A 11 -0.94 18.69 17.00
C ALA A 11 -1.40 18.53 15.54
N ARG A 12 -0.60 17.90 14.67
CA ARG A 12 -1.02 17.66 13.27
C ARG A 12 -2.28 16.81 13.17
N THR A 13 -2.46 15.85 14.08
CA THR A 13 -3.59 14.92 14.02
C THR A 13 -4.86 15.58 14.56
N GLN A 14 -4.76 16.20 15.75
CA GLN A 14 -5.91 16.84 16.40
C GLN A 14 -6.36 18.12 15.68
N LEU A 15 -5.41 18.99 15.31
CA LEU A 15 -5.72 20.32 14.78
C LEU A 15 -5.97 20.35 13.26
N PHE A 16 -5.47 19.37 12.49
CA PHE A 16 -5.57 19.40 11.02
C PHE A 16 -6.34 18.23 10.42
N ALA A 17 -6.42 17.07 11.10
CA ALA A 17 -7.07 15.87 10.54
C ALA A 17 -8.41 15.54 11.22
N TYR A 18 -8.41 15.22 12.52
CA TYR A 18 -9.59 14.65 13.19
C TYR A 18 -10.82 15.56 13.17
N LYS A 19 -10.63 16.85 13.39
CA LYS A 19 -11.70 17.85 13.39
C LYS A 19 -12.35 18.05 12.02
N TYR A 20 -11.62 17.81 10.93
CA TYR A 20 -12.03 18.26 9.59
C TYR A 20 -12.28 17.11 8.59
N ASN A 21 -11.68 15.94 8.82
CA ASN A 21 -11.90 14.79 7.94
C ASN A 21 -13.32 14.22 8.14
N THR A 22 -14.16 14.40 7.13
CA THR A 22 -15.52 13.85 7.10
C THR A 22 -15.50 12.32 7.10
N ALA A 23 -16.58 11.70 7.58
CA ALA A 23 -16.74 10.24 7.55
C ALA A 23 -16.58 9.67 6.13
N ARG A 24 -17.17 10.36 5.13
CA ARG A 24 -17.01 10.01 3.72
C ARG A 24 -15.54 10.06 3.26
N GLY A 25 -14.81 11.11 3.64
CA GLY A 25 -13.39 11.26 3.31
C GLY A 25 -12.54 10.13 3.91
N LYS A 26 -12.78 9.79 5.17
CA LYS A 26 -12.13 8.66 5.86
C LYS A 26 -12.42 7.34 5.15
N ASN A 27 -13.69 7.05 4.86
CA ASN A 27 -14.09 5.83 4.14
C ASN A 27 -13.40 5.66 2.78
N ILE A 28 -13.23 6.75 2.02
CA ILE A 28 -12.49 6.73 0.74
C ILE A 28 -11.01 6.44 0.97
N ALA A 29 -10.40 7.06 1.98
CA ALA A 29 -8.99 6.88 2.31
C ALA A 29 -8.68 5.47 2.84
N ASP A 30 -9.61 4.86 3.57
CA ASP A 30 -9.46 3.52 4.13
C ASP A 30 -9.49 2.42 3.05
N SER A 31 -10.10 2.69 1.90
CA SER A 31 -10.07 1.77 0.75
C SER A 31 -9.10 2.24 -0.32
N LYS A 32 -8.04 1.46 -0.56
CA LYS A 32 -7.07 1.70 -1.63
C LYS A 32 -7.73 1.75 -3.02
N ILE A 33 -8.80 0.96 -3.22
CA ILE A 33 -9.58 0.95 -4.47
C ILE A 33 -10.41 2.22 -4.63
N GLN A 34 -11.07 2.69 -3.57
CA GLN A 34 -11.84 3.94 -3.62
C GLN A 34 -10.91 5.15 -3.79
N THR A 35 -9.77 5.16 -3.10
CA THR A 35 -8.72 6.15 -3.28
C THR A 35 -8.24 6.18 -4.73
N ALA A 36 -7.90 5.04 -5.33
CA ALA A 36 -7.50 4.98 -6.74
C ALA A 36 -8.59 5.53 -7.69
N LYS A 37 -9.87 5.24 -7.42
CA LYS A 37 -10.99 5.80 -8.20
C LYS A 37 -11.06 7.32 -8.07
N ALA A 38 -10.85 7.88 -6.87
CA ALA A 38 -10.84 9.32 -6.65
C ALA A 38 -9.67 10.00 -7.38
N LEU A 39 -8.45 9.45 -7.25
CA LEU A 39 -7.25 9.96 -7.93
C LEU A 39 -7.37 9.91 -9.45
N LYS A 40 -7.95 8.83 -9.99
CA LYS A 40 -8.19 8.69 -11.43
C LYS A 40 -9.10 9.79 -11.98
N LYS A 41 -10.17 10.14 -11.26
CA LYS A 41 -11.12 11.18 -11.68
C LYS A 41 -10.48 12.56 -11.78
N THR A 42 -9.44 12.82 -10.99
CA THR A 42 -8.75 14.11 -10.96
C THR A 42 -7.44 14.11 -11.75
N GLY A 43 -7.13 13.04 -12.49
CA GLY A 43 -5.91 12.94 -13.28
C GLY A 43 -4.61 12.79 -12.48
N ILE A 44 -4.69 12.46 -11.18
CA ILE A 44 -3.49 12.27 -10.36
C ILE A 44 -2.88 10.91 -10.70
N ALA A 45 -1.57 10.90 -10.95
CA ALA A 45 -0.83 9.68 -11.22
C ALA A 45 -0.96 8.69 -10.05
N HIS A 46 -1.33 7.45 -10.36
CA HIS A 46 -1.49 6.37 -9.39
C HIS A 46 -1.20 5.03 -10.07
N PRO A 47 -0.82 3.99 -9.30
CA PRO A 47 -0.52 2.68 -9.87
C PRO A 47 -1.74 2.06 -10.54
N ARG A 48 -1.57 1.50 -11.74
CA ARG A 48 -2.68 0.86 -12.46
C ARG A 48 -3.15 -0.40 -11.72
N ILE A 49 -4.46 -0.50 -11.47
CA ILE A 49 -5.08 -1.73 -10.97
C ILE A 49 -5.36 -2.64 -12.16
N PHE A 50 -4.85 -3.87 -12.12
CA PHE A 50 -5.03 -4.88 -13.17
C PHE A 50 -6.33 -5.65 -13.00
N ARG A 51 -6.58 -6.15 -11.78
CA ARG A 51 -7.74 -6.98 -11.46
C ARG A 51 -8.14 -6.77 -10.01
N LYS A 52 -9.44 -6.87 -9.73
CA LYS A 52 -10.03 -6.91 -8.39
C LYS A 52 -10.73 -8.25 -8.26
N PHE A 53 -10.72 -8.80 -7.06
CA PHE A 53 -11.38 -10.04 -6.69
C PHE A 53 -12.32 -9.73 -5.53
N ARG A 54 -13.60 -9.99 -5.73
CA ARG A 54 -14.66 -9.70 -4.72
C ARG A 54 -15.24 -10.96 -4.11
N ASP A 55 -15.02 -12.10 -4.74
CA ASP A 55 -15.54 -13.40 -4.34
C ASP A 55 -14.55 -14.51 -4.76
N PRO A 56 -14.66 -15.71 -4.17
CA PRO A 56 -13.78 -16.83 -4.49
C PRO A 56 -13.83 -17.26 -5.96
N ASP A 57 -14.99 -17.19 -6.61
CA ASP A 57 -15.12 -17.61 -8.01
C ASP A 57 -14.29 -16.74 -8.95
N GLU A 58 -14.22 -15.42 -8.71
CA GLU A 58 -13.33 -14.52 -9.44
C GLU A 58 -11.85 -14.89 -9.26
N VAL A 59 -11.45 -15.41 -8.09
CA VAL A 59 -10.07 -15.85 -7.81
C VAL A 59 -9.75 -17.15 -8.55
N LEU A 60 -10.67 -18.12 -8.48
CA LEU A 60 -10.48 -19.47 -9.02
C LEU A 60 -10.48 -19.48 -10.55
N ASN A 61 -11.35 -18.67 -11.17
CA ASN A 61 -11.52 -18.60 -12.63
C ASN A 61 -10.55 -17.63 -13.33
N PHE A 62 -9.75 -16.88 -12.57
CA PHE A 62 -8.78 -15.96 -13.15
C PHE A 62 -7.56 -16.69 -13.70
N ASP A 63 -7.09 -16.28 -14.88
CA ASP A 63 -5.87 -16.80 -15.49
C ASP A 63 -4.63 -16.08 -14.91
N TRP A 64 -4.13 -16.60 -13.79
CA TRP A 64 -2.95 -16.10 -13.09
C TRP A 64 -1.65 -16.19 -13.92
N THR A 65 -1.61 -17.05 -14.94
CA THR A 65 -0.42 -17.23 -15.76
C THR A 65 -0.11 -16.01 -16.62
N LYS A 66 -1.14 -15.19 -16.92
CA LYS A 66 -1.05 -13.95 -17.70
C LYS A 66 -0.55 -12.75 -16.89
N LEU A 67 -0.25 -12.92 -15.61
CA LEU A 67 0.29 -11.83 -14.81
C LEU A 67 1.66 -11.36 -15.33
N PRO A 68 1.92 -10.04 -15.25
CA PRO A 68 3.18 -9.47 -15.67
C PRO A 68 4.34 -9.92 -14.77
N ASP A 69 5.56 -9.60 -15.17
CA ASP A 69 6.76 -9.92 -14.40
C ASP A 69 6.80 -9.31 -13.00
N LYS A 70 6.08 -8.19 -12.81
CA LYS A 70 6.08 -7.39 -11.58
C LYS A 70 4.69 -6.87 -11.29
N PHE A 71 4.24 -7.10 -10.07
CA PHE A 71 2.94 -6.62 -9.58
C PHE A 71 2.94 -6.61 -8.05
N ALA A 72 1.87 -6.10 -7.47
CA ALA A 72 1.55 -6.31 -6.07
C ALA A 72 0.13 -6.87 -5.93
N LEU A 73 -0.03 -7.91 -5.11
CA LEU A 73 -1.32 -8.44 -4.66
C LEU A 73 -1.54 -7.94 -3.23
N LYS A 74 -2.69 -7.33 -2.97
CA LYS A 74 -2.97 -6.78 -1.63
C LYS A 74 -4.45 -6.59 -1.30
N PRO A 75 -4.79 -6.50 -0.01
CA PRO A 75 -6.11 -6.09 0.46
C PRO A 75 -6.39 -4.60 0.22
N SER A 76 -7.64 -4.28 -0.11
CA SER A 76 -8.15 -2.92 -0.28
C SER A 76 -8.11 -2.13 1.04
N ARG A 77 -8.55 -2.74 2.15
CA ARG A 77 -8.66 -2.14 3.49
C ARG A 77 -7.67 -2.70 4.51
N GLY A 78 -6.74 -3.56 4.09
CA GLY A 78 -5.80 -4.18 5.02
C GLY A 78 -4.95 -3.19 5.82
N LEU A 79 -4.60 -3.60 7.04
CA LEU A 79 -3.97 -2.79 8.09
C LEU A 79 -2.46 -3.01 8.19
N GLY A 80 -1.73 -1.99 8.65
CA GLY A 80 -0.32 -2.12 9.06
C GLY A 80 0.66 -2.54 7.95
N GLY A 81 0.20 -2.68 6.71
CA GLY A 81 0.95 -3.27 5.60
C GLY A 81 0.89 -4.81 5.54
N ALA A 82 0.01 -5.44 6.32
CA ALA A 82 -0.26 -6.87 6.25
C ALA A 82 -1.00 -7.24 4.95
N GLY A 83 -0.87 -8.51 4.54
CA GLY A 83 -1.55 -9.03 3.34
C GLY A 83 -0.97 -8.53 2.01
N ILE A 84 0.19 -7.85 2.01
CA ILE A 84 0.79 -7.31 0.78
C ILE A 84 1.88 -8.26 0.28
N ILE A 85 1.62 -8.93 -0.85
CA ILE A 85 2.65 -9.64 -1.61
C ILE A 85 3.12 -8.72 -2.73
N VAL A 86 4.42 -8.45 -2.76
CA VAL A 86 5.03 -7.63 -3.81
C VAL A 86 6.00 -8.50 -4.61
N VAL A 87 5.73 -8.63 -5.90
CA VAL A 87 6.49 -9.45 -6.85
C VAL A 87 7.44 -8.57 -7.66
N LYS A 88 8.72 -8.98 -7.73
CA LYS A 88 9.77 -8.26 -8.47
C LYS A 88 10.19 -8.92 -9.78
N LYS A 89 9.91 -10.21 -9.95
CA LYS A 89 10.37 -10.96 -11.12
C LYS A 89 9.54 -12.25 -11.28
N LYS A 90 9.17 -12.59 -12.52
CA LYS A 90 8.71 -13.92 -12.91
C LYS A 90 9.90 -14.82 -13.23
N LEU A 91 9.85 -16.06 -12.79
CA LEU A 91 10.86 -17.09 -12.99
C LEU A 91 10.50 -17.96 -14.21
N LYS A 92 11.49 -18.70 -14.72
CA LYS A 92 11.34 -19.51 -15.94
C LYS A 92 10.36 -20.67 -15.76
N ASP A 93 10.17 -21.14 -14.53
CA ASP A 93 9.27 -22.23 -14.16
C ASP A 93 7.82 -21.77 -13.92
N GLY A 94 7.48 -20.52 -14.28
CA GLY A 94 6.14 -19.96 -14.13
C GLY A 94 5.83 -19.37 -12.75
N THR A 95 6.73 -19.53 -11.77
CA THR A 95 6.57 -18.93 -10.44
C THR A 95 7.12 -17.49 -10.38
N TRP A 96 6.98 -16.82 -9.24
CA TRP A 96 7.47 -15.46 -9.03
C TRP A 96 8.37 -15.34 -7.81
N LEU A 97 9.27 -14.35 -7.85
CA LEU A 97 10.13 -13.97 -6.73
C LEU A 97 9.64 -12.66 -6.09
N THR A 98 9.37 -12.70 -4.79
CA THR A 98 8.90 -11.54 -4.02
C THR A 98 10.02 -10.56 -3.69
N THR A 99 9.67 -9.39 -3.14
CA THR A 99 10.67 -8.42 -2.65
C THR A 99 11.51 -8.98 -1.49
N GLN A 100 11.00 -9.98 -0.79
CA GLN A 100 11.57 -10.70 0.35
C GLN A 100 12.44 -11.90 -0.10
N LYS A 101 12.57 -12.15 -1.41
CA LYS A 101 13.27 -13.29 -2.00
C LYS A 101 12.58 -14.64 -1.77
N GLU A 102 11.29 -14.64 -1.48
CA GLU A 102 10.48 -15.84 -1.41
C GLU A 102 9.95 -16.18 -2.80
N LYS A 103 9.83 -17.47 -3.08
CA LYS A 103 9.23 -17.98 -4.32
C LYS A 103 7.73 -18.18 -4.07
N VAL A 104 6.89 -17.68 -4.96
CA VAL A 104 5.43 -17.83 -4.88
C VAL A 104 4.90 -18.40 -6.20
N SER A 105 4.07 -19.43 -6.08
CA SER A 105 3.36 -20.10 -7.17
C SER A 105 2.01 -19.42 -7.47
N VAL A 106 1.29 -19.94 -8.48
CA VAL A 106 -0.09 -19.50 -8.74
C VAL A 106 -1.00 -19.87 -7.58
N GLU A 107 -0.82 -21.06 -7.03
CA GLU A 107 -1.60 -21.62 -5.93
C GLU A 107 -1.42 -20.78 -4.66
N ASP A 108 -0.19 -20.34 -4.36
CA ASP A 108 0.09 -19.43 -3.24
C ASP A 108 -0.63 -18.08 -3.39
N LEU A 109 -0.62 -17.52 -4.61
CA LEU A 109 -1.30 -16.25 -4.90
C LEU A 109 -2.82 -16.37 -4.80
N LYS A 110 -3.38 -17.50 -5.25
CA LYS A 110 -4.82 -17.81 -5.11
C LYS A 110 -5.19 -17.91 -3.64
N LEU A 111 -4.48 -18.73 -2.88
CA LEU A 111 -4.72 -18.92 -1.45
C LEU A 111 -4.66 -17.58 -0.71
N HIS A 112 -3.61 -16.79 -0.94
CA HIS A 112 -3.47 -15.46 -0.34
C HIS A 112 -4.61 -14.51 -0.72
N ALA A 113 -5.11 -14.58 -1.96
CA ALA A 113 -6.26 -13.78 -2.38
C ALA A 113 -7.54 -14.21 -1.64
N LEU A 114 -7.75 -15.51 -1.43
CA LEU A 114 -8.87 -16.05 -0.65
C LEU A 114 -8.77 -15.61 0.83
N ASP A 115 -7.59 -15.69 1.44
CA ASP A 115 -7.37 -15.22 2.82
C ASP A 115 -7.73 -13.73 2.97
N VAL A 116 -7.44 -12.91 1.96
CA VAL A 116 -7.86 -11.50 1.93
C VAL A 116 -9.38 -11.38 1.89
N LEU A 117 -10.08 -12.19 1.09
CA LEU A 117 -11.53 -12.15 1.00
C LEU A 117 -12.20 -12.52 2.33
N GLU A 118 -11.64 -13.48 3.05
CA GLU A 118 -12.07 -13.89 4.39
C GLU A 118 -11.68 -12.88 5.50
N GLY A 119 -10.98 -11.81 5.16
CA GLY A 119 -10.66 -10.73 6.09
C GLY A 119 -9.40 -10.97 6.93
N ALA A 120 -8.54 -11.95 6.60
CA ALA A 120 -7.35 -12.28 7.40
C ALA A 120 -6.38 -11.11 7.66
N PHE A 121 -6.49 -10.02 6.89
CA PHE A 121 -5.60 -8.85 6.98
C PHE A 121 -6.32 -7.52 7.26
N SER A 122 -7.64 -7.54 7.44
CA SER A 122 -8.47 -6.36 7.70
C SER A 122 -8.63 -6.10 9.22
N LEU A 123 -9.16 -4.92 9.58
CA LEU A 123 -9.52 -4.65 10.97
C LEU A 123 -10.70 -5.53 11.35
N GLY A 124 -10.61 -6.29 12.45
CA GLY A 124 -11.74 -7.07 12.95
C GLY A 124 -12.07 -8.34 12.15
N ASN A 125 -11.20 -8.76 11.23
CA ASN A 125 -11.43 -9.89 10.32
C ASN A 125 -12.66 -9.69 9.40
N ASP A 126 -12.98 -8.45 9.07
CA ASP A 126 -14.04 -8.13 8.12
C ASP A 126 -13.65 -8.56 6.69
N PRO A 127 -14.57 -9.15 5.91
CA PRO A 127 -14.32 -9.46 4.50
C PRO A 127 -13.82 -8.25 3.70
N ASP A 128 -12.81 -8.46 2.84
CA ASP A 128 -12.19 -7.40 2.05
C ASP A 128 -12.11 -7.77 0.56
N VAL A 129 -11.59 -6.86 -0.26
CA VAL A 129 -11.36 -7.04 -1.69
C VAL A 129 -9.87 -7.20 -1.93
N ALA A 130 -9.48 -8.35 -2.47
CA ALA A 130 -8.12 -8.56 -2.97
C ALA A 130 -7.97 -7.89 -4.35
N PHE A 131 -6.80 -7.31 -4.63
CA PHE A 131 -6.56 -6.76 -5.96
C PHE A 131 -5.09 -6.80 -6.35
N LEU A 132 -4.90 -6.92 -7.67
CA LEU A 132 -3.62 -6.88 -8.35
C LEU A 132 -3.39 -5.47 -8.90
N GLN A 133 -2.20 -4.94 -8.67
CA GLN A 133 -1.80 -3.65 -9.20
C GLN A 133 -0.36 -3.64 -9.70
N GLU A 134 -0.05 -2.58 -10.44
CA GLU A 134 1.28 -2.24 -10.88
C GLU A 134 2.28 -2.16 -9.70
N TYR A 135 3.46 -2.73 -9.95
CA TYR A 135 4.61 -2.62 -9.07
C TYR A 135 5.21 -1.21 -9.13
N VAL A 136 5.26 -0.52 -7.99
CA VAL A 136 5.94 0.77 -7.88
C VAL A 136 7.36 0.53 -7.38
N GLY A 137 8.32 0.73 -8.27
CA GLY A 137 9.75 0.63 -7.95
C GLY A 137 10.26 1.81 -7.13
N ARG A 138 11.44 1.63 -6.55
CA ARG A 138 12.14 2.70 -5.81
C ARG A 138 12.73 3.71 -6.78
N ALA A 139 12.51 5.00 -6.52
CA ALA A 139 13.16 6.05 -7.28
C ALA A 139 14.69 5.99 -7.11
N LYS A 140 15.44 6.18 -8.21
CA LYS A 140 16.91 6.03 -8.22
C LYS A 140 17.58 6.98 -7.23
N THR A 141 17.03 8.18 -7.04
CA THR A 141 17.53 9.23 -6.15
C THR A 141 17.63 8.81 -4.69
N PHE A 142 16.71 7.96 -4.20
CA PHE A 142 16.72 7.53 -2.81
C PHE A 142 17.52 6.25 -2.54
N ARG A 143 18.15 5.66 -3.56
CA ARG A 143 18.82 4.36 -3.43
C ARG A 143 19.98 4.37 -2.43
N ARG A 144 20.71 5.49 -2.33
CA ARG A 144 21.84 5.65 -1.40
C ARG A 144 21.39 5.81 0.05
N TRP A 145 20.16 6.28 0.26
CA TRP A 145 19.64 6.67 1.57
C TRP A 145 18.73 5.61 2.21
N ALA A 146 18.21 4.66 1.41
CA ALA A 146 17.21 3.69 1.84
C ALA A 146 17.80 2.29 2.06
N TYR A 147 17.62 1.74 3.26
CA TYR A 147 17.98 0.35 3.54
C TYR A 147 16.90 -0.61 3.04
N ARG A 148 17.14 -1.25 1.87
CA ARG A 148 16.33 -2.33 1.25
C ARG A 148 14.86 -2.01 0.87
N GLY A 149 14.16 -1.16 1.61
CA GLY A 149 12.78 -0.74 1.39
C GLY A 149 12.60 0.45 0.46
N THR A 150 11.34 0.87 0.30
CA THR A 150 10.92 2.01 -0.52
C THR A 150 10.67 3.22 0.36
N PRO A 151 11.46 4.30 0.21
CA PRO A 151 11.17 5.59 0.81
C PRO A 151 9.86 6.16 0.30
N ASP A 152 9.20 6.91 1.16
CA ASP A 152 8.00 7.63 0.79
C ASP A 152 8.03 9.05 1.34
N ILE A 153 7.36 9.95 0.63
CA ILE A 153 7.18 11.34 1.06
C ILE A 153 5.73 11.45 1.53
N ARG A 154 5.55 11.85 2.78
CA ARG A 154 4.23 12.19 3.31
C ARG A 154 4.03 13.69 3.23
N ILE A 155 2.93 14.09 2.63
CA ILE A 155 2.49 15.48 2.55
C ILE A 155 1.18 15.57 3.32
N ILE A 156 1.09 16.53 4.25
CA ILE A 156 -0.14 16.88 4.94
C ILE A 156 -0.69 18.14 4.30
N VAL A 157 -1.90 18.04 3.77
CA VAL A 157 -2.62 19.15 3.14
C VAL A 157 -3.79 19.51 4.03
N PHE A 158 -3.92 20.78 4.38
CA PHE A 158 -5.04 21.32 5.12
C PHE A 158 -5.67 22.46 4.34
N ASN A 159 -6.99 22.37 4.13
CA ASN A 159 -7.74 23.35 3.35
C ASN A 159 -7.06 23.72 2.01
N LYS A 160 -6.65 22.70 1.24
CA LYS A 160 -5.96 22.81 -0.06
C LYS A 160 -4.54 23.39 -0.01
N VAL A 161 -3.98 23.65 1.17
CA VAL A 161 -2.60 24.13 1.35
C VAL A 161 -1.72 23.03 1.95
N PRO A 162 -0.57 22.67 1.34
CA PRO A 162 0.42 21.79 1.97
C PRO A 162 1.03 22.48 3.20
N VAL A 163 0.78 21.94 4.40
CA VAL A 163 1.26 22.52 5.67
C VAL A 163 2.50 21.80 6.21
N MET A 164 2.77 20.58 5.75
CA MET A 164 3.93 19.80 6.14
C MET A 164 4.28 18.79 5.05
N ALA A 165 5.59 18.58 4.84
CA ALA A 165 6.12 17.44 4.11
C ALA A 165 7.20 16.76 4.95
N MET A 166 7.26 15.44 4.91
CA MET A 166 8.28 14.65 5.58
C MET A 166 8.71 13.46 4.72
N LEU A 167 10.01 13.21 4.67
CA LEU A 167 10.58 12.02 4.04
C LEU A 167 10.65 10.90 5.07
N ARG A 168 10.15 9.71 4.72
CA ARG A 168 10.30 8.50 5.51
C ARG A 168 11.32 7.59 4.84
N LEU A 169 12.44 7.36 5.51
CA LEU A 169 13.53 6.50 5.04
C LEU A 169 13.51 5.17 5.77
N PRO A 170 13.47 4.03 5.04
CA PRO A 170 13.69 2.72 5.63
C PRO A 170 15.12 2.61 6.18
N THR A 171 15.22 2.21 7.44
CA THR A 171 16.46 2.02 8.19
C THR A 171 16.78 0.53 8.42
N ARG A 172 17.97 0.23 8.96
CA ARG A 172 18.30 -1.15 9.39
C ARG A 172 17.41 -1.61 10.55
N GLU A 173 17.16 -0.71 11.50
CA GLU A 173 16.34 -0.94 12.70
C GLU A 173 14.88 -1.28 12.36
N SER A 174 14.30 -0.59 11.37
CA SER A 174 12.97 -0.91 10.83
C SER A 174 12.91 -2.17 9.95
N GLY A 175 14.01 -2.93 9.83
CA GLY A 175 14.10 -4.07 8.91
C GLY A 175 13.93 -3.69 7.43
N GLY A 176 14.14 -2.41 7.10
CA GLY A 176 13.89 -1.87 5.77
C GLY A 176 12.43 -1.54 5.47
N ARG A 177 11.64 -1.16 6.49
CA ARG A 177 10.25 -0.68 6.33
C ARG A 177 10.16 0.81 6.65
N ALA A 178 9.33 1.55 5.90
CA ALA A 178 9.06 2.98 6.17
C ALA A 178 7.77 3.18 7.02
N ASN A 179 7.32 2.14 7.74
CA ASN A 179 6.03 2.15 8.43
C ASN A 179 6.14 2.79 9.81
N LEU A 180 5.26 3.75 10.08
CA LEU A 180 5.23 4.55 11.31
C LEU A 180 4.98 3.71 12.58
N HIS A 181 4.36 2.53 12.44
CA HIS A 181 3.90 1.71 13.57
C HIS A 181 5.03 0.99 14.31
N GLN A 182 6.25 0.96 13.76
CA GLN A 182 7.36 0.21 14.36
C GLN A 182 8.28 1.07 15.23
N GLY A 183 8.02 2.37 15.38
CA GLY A 183 8.76 3.24 16.31
C GLY A 183 10.25 3.46 15.99
N ALA A 184 10.70 3.01 14.82
CA ALA A 184 12.08 3.09 14.32
C ALA A 184 12.30 4.24 13.32
#